data_AF-A0AAV2GD31-F1
#
_entry.id   AF-A0AAV2GD31-F1
#
_cell.length_a   1.000
_cell.length_b   1.000
_cell.length_c   1.000
_cell.angle_alpha   90.00
_cell.angle_beta   90.00
_cell.angle_gamma   90.00
#
_symmetry.space_group_name_H-M   'P 1'
#
loop_
_entity.id
_entity.type
_entity.pdbx_description
1 polymer ?
#
loop_
_entity_poly.entity_id
_entity_poly.type
_entity_poly.pdbx_seq_one_letter_code
_entity_poly.pdbx_strand_id
1 'polypeptide(L)'
;MRFLFIPRRTYSAALTAPFSRSNSQISHFARTGQIDRARQLFDNMPERNTVSWNGLISGYVKNGMTGEAREALDKMPERNVLSWTAMLRGYVQEGMIEEAERLFSQMPVKNVVSWTVMIGELIEDGRVDEALKLFYVMPVNDVVARTSMIGGLCSEGRLKVAREIFDEMPERNVVAWTTMINVYVIHNKVDLARKLFEVMPGKNEVTWTAMLMGYTRSGRIEEAAELFDAMPVQSAPACNEMIMGFGQDGQVAEARWVFDQMTER
;
A
#
# COMPACT_ATOMS: atom_id res chain seq x y z
N MET A 1 7.34 -7.59 -64.94
CA MET A 1 8.29 -8.50 -64.27
C MET A 1 8.94 -7.77 -63.10
N ARG A 2 8.79 -8.36 -61.90
CA ARG A 2 9.59 -8.27 -60.65
C ARG A 2 9.91 -6.89 -60.03
N PHE A 3 9.08 -6.56 -59.04
CA PHE A 3 9.45 -5.76 -57.86
C PHE A 3 10.50 -6.52 -57.02
N LEU A 4 11.62 -5.85 -56.71
CA LEU A 4 12.56 -6.30 -55.68
C LEU A 4 12.02 -5.89 -54.31
N PHE A 5 11.36 -6.82 -53.65
CA PHE A 5 11.02 -6.74 -52.23
C PHE A 5 12.32 -6.85 -51.42
N ILE A 6 12.75 -5.75 -50.81
CA ILE A 6 13.76 -5.78 -49.75
C ILE A 6 13.00 -5.75 -48.42
N PRO A 7 12.89 -6.86 -47.66
CA PRO A 7 12.25 -6.80 -46.36
C PRO A 7 13.18 -6.13 -45.35
N ARG A 8 12.93 -4.84 -45.08
CA ARG A 8 13.32 -4.20 -43.82
C ARG A 8 12.33 -4.65 -42.74
N ARG A 9 12.73 -5.61 -41.90
CA ARG A 9 12.33 -5.80 -40.47
C ARG A 9 12.53 -7.26 -40.07
N THR A 10 13.49 -7.53 -39.18
CA THR A 10 13.46 -8.62 -38.17
C THR A 10 14.72 -8.71 -37.29
N TYR A 11 15.77 -7.90 -37.48
CA TYR A 11 16.99 -8.04 -36.67
C TYR A 11 16.86 -7.60 -35.19
N SER A 12 15.90 -6.75 -34.83
CA SER A 12 15.74 -6.25 -33.45
C SER A 12 14.94 -7.20 -32.52
N ALA A 13 14.08 -8.07 -33.06
CA ALA A 13 13.22 -8.94 -32.26
C ALA A 13 13.90 -10.27 -31.84
N ALA A 14 14.91 -10.72 -32.58
CA ALA A 14 15.63 -11.96 -32.29
C ALA A 14 16.64 -11.80 -31.13
N LEU A 15 17.17 -10.59 -30.90
CA LEU A 15 18.10 -10.31 -29.81
C LEU A 15 17.41 -10.11 -28.46
N THR A 16 16.13 -9.72 -28.43
CA THR A 16 15.39 -9.48 -27.18
C THR A 16 14.73 -10.75 -26.60
N ALA A 17 14.44 -11.74 -27.45
CA ALA A 17 13.79 -12.99 -27.04
C ALA A 17 14.60 -13.87 -26.06
N PRO A 18 15.93 -14.01 -26.18
CA PRO A 18 16.75 -14.78 -25.22
C PRO A 18 16.77 -14.12 -23.84
N PHE A 19 16.95 -12.80 -23.78
CA PHE A 19 16.95 -12.04 -22.53
C PHE A 19 15.59 -12.09 -21.84
N SER A 20 14.49 -11.98 -22.60
CA SER A 20 13.14 -12.04 -22.03
C SER A 20 12.85 -13.39 -21.36
N ARG A 21 13.33 -14.49 -21.95
CA ARG A 21 13.13 -15.83 -21.39
C ARG A 21 13.96 -16.03 -20.11
N SER A 22 15.25 -15.70 -20.13
CA SER A 22 16.11 -15.81 -18.94
C SER A 22 15.65 -14.90 -17.80
N ASN A 23 15.22 -13.67 -18.10
CA ASN A 23 14.69 -12.73 -17.10
C ASN A 23 13.40 -13.23 -16.45
N SER A 24 12.52 -13.84 -17.26
CA SER A 24 11.28 -14.44 -16.76
C SER A 24 11.57 -15.65 -15.85
N GLN A 25 12.54 -16.48 -16.23
CA GLN A 25 12.97 -17.63 -15.43
C GLN A 25 13.66 -17.22 -14.13
N ILE A 26 14.53 -16.20 -14.15
CA ILE A 26 15.12 -15.62 -12.93
C ILE A 26 14.02 -15.14 -11.98
N SER A 27 13.06 -14.36 -12.49
CA SER A 27 11.94 -13.85 -11.69
C SER A 27 11.06 -14.98 -11.13
N HIS A 28 10.86 -16.06 -11.90
CA HIS A 28 10.10 -17.23 -11.47
C HIS A 28 10.83 -18.03 -10.37
N PHE A 29 12.11 -18.32 -10.56
CA PHE A 29 12.93 -19.04 -9.57
C PHE A 29 13.07 -18.22 -8.28
N ALA A 30 13.29 -16.91 -8.40
CA ALA A 30 13.29 -15.98 -7.27
C ALA A 30 11.97 -16.00 -6.48
N ARG A 31 10.81 -16.01 -7.17
CA ARG A 31 9.49 -16.07 -6.54
C ARG A 31 9.18 -17.41 -5.87
N THR A 32 9.76 -18.49 -6.35
CA THR A 32 9.50 -19.86 -5.85
C THR A 32 10.52 -20.31 -4.79
N GLY A 33 11.36 -19.38 -4.30
CA GLY A 33 12.39 -19.66 -3.29
C GLY A 33 13.61 -20.41 -3.81
N GLN A 34 13.69 -20.69 -5.10
CA GLN A 34 14.81 -21.39 -5.74
C GLN A 34 15.91 -20.38 -6.12
N ILE A 35 16.36 -19.59 -5.15
CA ILE A 35 17.27 -18.45 -5.39
C ILE A 35 18.63 -18.89 -5.95
N ASP A 36 19.12 -20.07 -5.56
CA ASP A 36 20.36 -20.64 -6.11
C ASP A 36 20.26 -20.91 -7.61
N ARG A 37 19.10 -21.41 -8.08
CA ARG A 37 18.85 -21.62 -9.51
C ARG A 37 18.70 -20.30 -10.25
N ALA A 38 18.06 -19.31 -9.63
CA ALA A 38 17.99 -17.96 -10.17
C ALA A 38 19.39 -17.37 -10.33
N ARG A 39 20.26 -17.55 -9.32
CA ARG A 39 21.63 -17.07 -9.33
C ARG A 39 22.49 -17.79 -10.36
N GLN A 40 22.43 -19.12 -10.42
CA GLN A 40 23.16 -19.90 -11.40
C GLN A 40 22.75 -19.53 -12.83
N LEU A 41 21.45 -19.34 -13.07
CA LEU A 41 20.96 -18.91 -14.37
C LEU A 41 21.48 -17.51 -14.73
N PHE A 42 21.48 -16.59 -13.77
CA PHE A 42 22.01 -15.23 -13.93
C PHE A 42 23.52 -15.21 -14.18
N ASP A 43 24.29 -16.05 -13.49
CA ASP A 43 25.74 -16.17 -13.69
C ASP A 43 26.08 -16.73 -15.07
N ASN A 44 25.27 -17.67 -15.57
CA ASN A 44 25.42 -18.26 -16.91
C ASN A 44 24.95 -17.36 -18.06
N MET A 45 24.37 -16.18 -17.78
CA MET A 45 23.98 -15.24 -18.84
C MET A 45 25.23 -14.61 -19.47
N PRO A 46 25.40 -14.69 -20.81
CA PRO A 46 26.55 -14.07 -21.49
C PRO A 46 26.53 -12.54 -21.42
N GLU A 47 25.33 -11.95 -21.40
CA GLU A 47 25.12 -10.52 -21.16
C GLU A 47 24.00 -10.33 -20.14
N ARG A 48 24.17 -9.38 -19.22
CA ARG A 48 23.21 -9.07 -18.14
C ARG A 48 22.73 -7.64 -18.32
N ASN A 49 21.42 -7.46 -18.25
CA ASN A 49 20.80 -6.14 -18.40
C ASN A 49 20.13 -5.72 -17.09
N THR A 50 19.65 -4.48 -17.03
CA THR A 50 19.02 -3.92 -15.82
C THR A 50 17.84 -4.77 -15.32
N VAL A 51 17.12 -5.44 -16.21
CA VAL A 51 16.00 -6.32 -15.85
C VAL A 51 16.48 -7.61 -15.16
N SER A 52 17.56 -8.24 -15.64
CA SER A 52 18.12 -9.44 -14.98
C SER A 52 18.66 -9.11 -13.59
N TRP A 53 19.36 -7.97 -13.44
CA TRP A 53 19.85 -7.48 -12.14
C TRP A 53 18.70 -7.17 -11.18
N ASN A 54 17.67 -6.44 -11.64
CA ASN A 54 16.51 -6.10 -10.80
C ASN A 54 15.73 -7.34 -10.35
N GLY A 55 15.60 -8.33 -11.24
CA GLY A 55 14.99 -9.62 -10.92
C GLY A 55 15.77 -10.38 -9.83
N LEU A 56 17.10 -10.40 -9.93
CA LEU A 56 17.96 -11.03 -8.94
C LEU A 56 17.90 -10.31 -7.58
N ILE A 57 18.06 -8.98 -7.56
CA ILE A 57 17.97 -8.16 -6.34
C ILE A 57 16.61 -8.35 -5.65
N SER A 58 15.51 -8.23 -6.41
CA SER A 58 14.16 -8.43 -5.87
C SER A 58 13.95 -9.85 -5.36
N GLY A 59 14.62 -10.83 -5.97
CA GLY A 59 14.61 -12.21 -5.53
C GLY A 59 15.30 -12.39 -4.20
N TYR A 60 16.51 -11.86 -4.05
CA TYR A 60 17.24 -11.91 -2.78
C TYR A 60 16.46 -11.22 -1.65
N VAL A 61 15.93 -10.02 -1.90
CA VAL A 61 15.08 -9.28 -0.93
C VAL A 61 13.90 -10.14 -0.48
N LYS A 62 13.16 -10.74 -1.41
CA LYS A 62 11.99 -11.57 -1.07
C LYS A 62 12.30 -12.82 -0.26
N ASN A 63 13.54 -13.29 -0.31
CA ASN A 63 14.00 -14.48 0.43
C ASN A 63 14.75 -14.10 1.73
N GLY A 64 14.71 -12.83 2.15
CA GLY A 64 15.41 -12.36 3.36
C GLY A 64 16.95 -12.40 3.24
N MET A 65 17.46 -12.36 2.00
CA MET A 65 18.89 -12.37 1.69
C MET A 65 19.36 -10.94 1.36
N THR A 66 19.11 -9.99 2.27
CA THR A 66 19.36 -8.56 1.99
C THR A 66 20.86 -8.24 1.83
N GLY A 67 21.75 -9.01 2.45
CA GLY A 67 23.20 -8.90 2.23
C GLY A 67 23.59 -9.20 0.79
N GLU A 68 23.11 -10.31 0.23
CA GLU A 68 23.33 -10.73 -1.15
C GLU A 68 22.65 -9.78 -2.14
N ALA A 69 21.46 -9.28 -1.79
CA ALA A 69 20.78 -8.25 -2.55
C ALA A 69 21.62 -6.97 -2.64
N ARG A 70 22.23 -6.57 -1.51
CA ARG A 70 23.10 -5.40 -1.44
C ARG A 70 24.35 -5.58 -2.27
N GLU A 71 25.01 -6.73 -2.17
CA GLU A 71 26.16 -7.05 -3.02
C GLU A 71 25.80 -7.01 -4.51
N ALA A 72 24.63 -7.53 -4.88
CA ALA A 72 24.16 -7.51 -6.26
C ALA A 72 23.90 -6.08 -6.74
N LEU A 73 23.33 -5.21 -5.89
CA LEU A 73 23.20 -3.78 -6.19
C LEU A 73 24.57 -3.11 -6.37
N ASP A 74 25.52 -3.41 -5.50
CA ASP A 74 26.86 -2.80 -5.55
C ASP A 74 27.62 -3.22 -6.82
N LYS A 75 27.47 -4.48 -7.26
CA LYS A 75 28.08 -5.04 -8.49
C LYS A 75 27.35 -4.63 -9.77
N MET A 76 26.15 -4.06 -9.69
CA MET A 76 25.38 -3.63 -10.85
C MET A 76 26.06 -2.43 -11.55
N PRO A 77 26.46 -2.55 -12.84
CA PRO A 77 27.20 -1.50 -13.54
C PRO A 77 26.42 -0.17 -13.67
N GLU A 78 25.13 -0.27 -13.97
CA GLU A 78 24.22 0.87 -14.11
C GLU A 78 23.02 0.69 -13.18
N ARG A 79 23.08 1.30 -12.00
CA ARG A 79 21.97 1.28 -11.04
C ARG A 79 20.86 2.21 -11.50
N ASN A 80 19.63 1.73 -11.50
CA ASN A 80 18.46 2.52 -11.85
C ASN A 80 17.50 2.66 -10.66
N VAL A 81 16.51 3.54 -10.77
CA VAL A 81 15.59 3.83 -9.65
C VAL A 81 14.89 2.55 -9.14
N LEU A 82 14.65 1.57 -10.01
CA LEU A 82 14.04 0.29 -9.63
C LEU A 82 14.97 -0.55 -8.74
N SER A 83 16.26 -0.64 -9.05
CA SER A 83 17.23 -1.40 -8.23
C SER A 83 17.38 -0.80 -6.83
N TRP A 84 17.47 0.54 -6.75
CA TRP A 84 17.49 1.27 -5.48
C TRP A 84 16.19 1.08 -4.69
N THR A 85 15.02 1.20 -5.33
CA THR A 85 13.72 1.03 -4.65
C THR A 85 13.51 -0.41 -4.16
N ALA A 86 14.00 -1.41 -4.91
CA ALA A 86 13.94 -2.80 -4.47
C ALA A 86 14.79 -3.04 -3.22
N MET A 87 16.02 -2.52 -3.19
CA MET A 87 16.88 -2.59 -2.00
C MET A 87 16.32 -1.80 -0.83
N LEU A 88 15.72 -0.64 -1.10
CA LEU A 88 15.07 0.17 -0.07
C LEU A 88 13.99 -0.64 0.65
N ARG A 89 13.10 -1.31 -0.11
CA ARG A 89 12.09 -2.21 0.42
C ARG A 89 12.69 -3.40 1.17
N GLY A 90 13.85 -3.89 0.77
CA GLY A 90 14.51 -5.00 1.47
C GLY A 90 15.01 -4.61 2.85
N TYR A 91 15.71 -3.48 2.97
CA TYR A 91 16.15 -2.99 4.28
C TYR A 91 14.99 -2.74 5.23
N VAL A 92 13.95 -2.11 4.69
CA VAL A 92 12.65 -1.89 5.32
C VAL A 92 12.01 -3.18 5.85
N GLN A 93 11.90 -4.22 5.02
CA GLN A 93 11.29 -5.50 5.42
C GLN A 93 12.05 -6.21 6.54
N GLU A 94 13.35 -5.96 6.67
CA GLU A 94 14.20 -6.50 7.74
C GLU A 94 14.33 -5.54 8.94
N GLY A 95 13.65 -4.40 8.95
CA GLY A 95 13.70 -3.40 10.02
C GLY A 95 15.01 -2.59 10.07
N MET A 96 15.82 -2.63 9.02
CA MET A 96 17.09 -1.89 8.92
C MET A 96 16.87 -0.44 8.45
N ILE A 97 16.12 0.34 9.23
CA ILE A 97 15.63 1.67 8.82
C ILE A 97 16.78 2.66 8.59
N GLU A 98 17.81 2.64 9.44
CA GLU A 98 19.01 3.49 9.29
C GLU A 98 19.71 3.26 7.95
N GLU A 99 19.80 1.99 7.51
CA GLU A 99 20.38 1.64 6.22
C GLU A 99 19.46 2.03 5.06
N ALA A 100 18.14 1.93 5.24
CA ALA A 100 17.17 2.42 4.28
C ALA A 100 17.28 3.94 4.08
N GLU A 101 17.41 4.72 5.16
CA GLU A 101 17.61 6.18 5.11
C GLU A 101 18.92 6.57 4.43
N ARG A 102 20.01 5.86 4.77
CA ARG A 102 21.31 6.06 4.15
C ARG A 102 21.25 5.77 2.65
N LEU A 103 20.60 4.67 2.28
CA LEU A 103 20.41 4.27 0.89
C LEU A 103 19.56 5.31 0.15
N PHE A 104 18.44 5.74 0.74
CA PHE A 104 17.55 6.75 0.19
C PHE A 104 18.29 8.06 -0.06
N SER A 105 19.09 8.52 0.91
CA SER A 105 19.90 9.74 0.78
C SER A 105 20.87 9.66 -0.40
N GLN A 106 21.49 8.49 -0.62
CA GLN A 106 22.42 8.24 -1.73
C GLN A 106 21.75 8.10 -3.11
N MET A 107 20.42 7.90 -3.17
CA MET A 107 19.71 7.77 -4.44
C MET A 107 19.87 9.05 -5.29
N PRO A 108 20.46 8.96 -6.50
CA PRO A 108 20.71 10.12 -7.35
C PRO A 108 19.42 10.72 -7.89
N VAL A 109 18.43 9.86 -8.16
CA VAL A 109 17.07 10.25 -8.57
C VAL A 109 16.09 9.50 -7.68
N LYS A 110 15.22 10.25 -7.00
CA LYS A 110 14.14 9.74 -6.16
C LYS A 110 12.82 9.89 -6.92
N ASN A 111 12.04 8.82 -7.02
CA ASN A 111 10.70 8.87 -7.58
C ASN A 111 9.64 8.81 -6.45
N VAL A 112 8.38 9.03 -6.81
CA VAL A 112 7.24 8.97 -5.89
C VAL A 112 7.26 7.69 -5.04
N VAL A 113 7.56 6.53 -5.65
CA VAL A 113 7.60 5.24 -4.94
C VAL A 113 8.68 5.20 -3.86
N SER A 114 9.88 5.74 -4.12
CA SER A 114 10.94 5.77 -3.11
C SER A 114 10.59 6.69 -1.92
N TRP A 115 9.91 7.82 -2.18
CA TRP A 115 9.42 8.70 -1.11
C TRP A 115 8.31 8.03 -0.29
N THR A 116 7.33 7.39 -0.94
CA THR A 116 6.21 6.75 -0.24
C THR A 116 6.66 5.55 0.59
N VAL A 117 7.66 4.78 0.12
CA VAL A 117 8.29 3.72 0.92
C VAL A 117 8.93 4.32 2.17
N MET A 118 9.79 5.35 2.05
CA MET A 118 10.41 5.95 3.24
C MET A 118 9.42 6.56 4.22
N ILE A 119 8.38 7.24 3.70
CA ILE A 119 7.34 7.84 4.54
C ILE A 119 6.58 6.76 5.32
N GLY A 120 6.13 5.70 4.64
CA GLY A 120 5.41 4.61 5.28
C GLY A 120 6.22 3.95 6.40
N GLU A 121 7.52 3.78 6.17
CA GLU A 121 8.42 3.13 7.10
C GLU A 121 8.72 3.97 8.34
N LEU A 122 8.97 5.26 8.15
CA LEU A 122 9.10 6.19 9.28
C LEU A 122 7.82 6.26 10.11
N ILE A 123 6.65 6.07 9.49
CA ILE A 123 5.36 5.98 10.20
C ILE A 123 5.25 4.68 10.99
N GLU A 124 5.59 3.55 10.39
CA GLU A 124 5.54 2.23 11.05
C GLU A 124 6.51 2.13 12.23
N ASP A 125 7.67 2.80 12.14
CA ASP A 125 8.65 2.92 13.22
C ASP A 125 8.25 3.97 14.29
N GLY A 126 7.15 4.69 14.09
CA GLY A 126 6.67 5.73 15.01
C GLY A 126 7.41 7.08 14.92
N ARG A 127 8.35 7.24 13.98
CA ARG A 127 9.07 8.50 13.69
C ARG A 127 8.27 9.42 12.77
N VAL A 128 7.01 9.67 13.13
CA VAL A 128 6.04 10.42 12.32
C VAL A 128 6.50 11.86 12.03
N ASP A 129 7.22 12.51 12.95
CA ASP A 129 7.78 13.85 12.72
C ASP A 129 8.81 13.88 11.58
N GLU A 130 9.61 12.82 11.44
CA GLU A 130 10.58 12.71 10.36
C GLU A 130 9.89 12.37 9.04
N ALA A 131 8.87 11.50 9.08
CA ALA A 131 8.00 11.25 7.95
C ALA A 131 7.35 12.54 7.44
N LEU A 132 6.88 13.40 8.35
CA LEU A 132 6.25 14.67 8.03
C LEU A 132 7.22 15.65 7.37
N LYS A 133 8.45 15.76 7.89
CA LYS A 133 9.52 16.56 7.25
C LYS A 133 9.81 16.05 5.84
N LEU A 134 9.91 14.72 5.68
CA LEU A 134 10.16 14.08 4.38
C LEU A 134 9.01 14.36 3.39
N PHE A 135 7.77 14.30 3.87
CA PHE A 135 6.57 14.56 3.07
C PHE A 135 6.51 16.00 2.53
N TYR A 136 6.90 17.01 3.31
CA TYR A 136 6.92 18.39 2.84
C TYR A 136 8.07 18.70 1.87
N VAL A 137 9.16 17.92 1.90
CA VAL A 137 10.27 18.04 0.93
C VAL A 137 9.97 17.32 -0.39
N MET A 138 9.01 16.40 -0.39
CA MET A 138 8.62 15.64 -1.58
C MET A 138 8.10 16.57 -2.70
N PRO A 139 8.70 16.56 -3.90
CA PRO A 139 8.33 17.51 -4.97
C PRO A 139 6.87 17.38 -5.46
N VAL A 140 6.35 16.15 -5.46
CA VAL A 140 4.95 15.85 -5.78
C VAL A 140 4.46 14.89 -4.72
N ASN A 141 3.77 15.43 -3.74
CA ASN A 141 2.92 14.65 -2.85
C ASN A 141 1.70 14.22 -3.66
N ASP A 142 1.55 12.93 -3.90
CA ASP A 142 0.39 12.34 -4.57
C ASP A 142 -0.68 11.94 -3.55
N VAL A 143 -1.79 11.36 -4.02
CA VAL A 143 -2.88 10.89 -3.15
C VAL A 143 -2.39 9.79 -2.19
N VAL A 144 -1.45 8.95 -2.64
CA VAL A 144 -0.89 7.85 -1.83
C VAL A 144 -0.06 8.39 -0.68
N ALA A 145 0.91 9.28 -0.95
CA ALA A 145 1.74 9.90 0.08
C ALA A 145 0.90 10.63 1.14
N ARG A 146 -0.14 11.37 0.70
CA ARG A 146 -1.07 12.05 1.62
C ARG A 146 -1.87 11.07 2.47
N THR A 147 -2.39 10.00 1.88
CA THR A 147 -3.18 9.00 2.60
C THR A 147 -2.31 8.28 3.66
N SER A 148 -1.07 7.93 3.31
CA SER A 148 -0.11 7.36 4.26
C SER A 148 0.18 8.33 5.41
N MET A 149 0.48 9.60 5.12
CA MET A 149 0.72 10.61 6.15
C MET A 149 -0.48 10.85 7.06
N ILE A 150 -1.69 10.90 6.51
CA ILE A 150 -2.91 10.99 7.31
C ILE A 150 -2.98 9.80 8.27
N GLY A 151 -2.82 8.57 7.77
CA GLY A 151 -2.81 7.37 8.60
C GLY A 151 -1.81 7.45 9.77
N GLY A 152 -0.57 7.86 9.50
CA GLY A 152 0.49 7.99 10.50
C GLY A 152 0.29 9.10 11.52
N LEU A 153 -0.12 10.30 11.08
CA LEU A 153 -0.46 11.39 12.01
C LEU A 153 -1.62 11.01 12.93
N CYS A 154 -2.50 10.14 12.45
CA CYS A 154 -3.65 9.72 13.20
C CYS A 154 -3.34 8.62 14.21
N SER A 155 -2.44 7.68 13.94
CA SER A 155 -1.99 6.75 15.00
C SER A 155 -1.37 7.51 16.19
N GLU A 156 -0.72 8.64 15.93
CA GLU A 156 -0.16 9.55 16.94
C GLU A 156 -1.19 10.51 17.59
N GLY A 157 -2.44 10.54 17.09
CA GLY A 157 -3.49 11.42 17.61
C GLY A 157 -3.42 12.89 17.16
N ARG A 158 -2.59 13.22 16.18
CA ARG A 158 -2.42 14.58 15.61
C ARG A 158 -3.49 14.91 14.57
N LEU A 159 -4.75 14.82 15.00
CA LEU A 159 -5.93 14.94 14.14
C LEU A 159 -6.03 16.27 13.38
N LYS A 160 -5.49 17.36 13.94
CA LYS A 160 -5.50 18.69 13.29
C LYS A 160 -4.66 18.70 12.02
N VAL A 161 -3.41 18.23 12.10
CA VAL A 161 -2.49 18.18 10.96
C VAL A 161 -2.99 17.18 9.91
N ALA A 162 -3.50 16.03 10.35
CA ALA A 162 -4.13 15.08 9.45
C ALA A 162 -5.31 15.69 8.67
N ARG A 163 -6.11 16.52 9.33
CA ARG A 163 -7.23 17.23 8.69
C ARG A 163 -6.75 18.28 7.70
N GLU A 164 -5.70 19.04 8.02
CA GLU A 164 -5.09 20.01 7.11
C GLU A 164 -4.61 19.33 5.82
N ILE A 165 -3.85 18.23 5.94
CA ILE A 165 -3.37 17.46 4.77
C ILE A 165 -4.55 16.92 3.94
N PHE A 166 -5.61 16.45 4.59
CA PHE A 166 -6.82 15.97 3.91
C PHE A 166 -7.56 17.09 3.15
N ASP A 167 -7.64 18.29 3.74
CA ASP A 167 -8.29 19.43 3.13
C ASP A 167 -7.50 19.98 1.93
N GLU A 168 -6.17 19.93 1.98
CA GLU A 168 -5.27 20.33 0.89
C GLU A 168 -5.26 19.36 -0.31
N MET A 169 -5.93 18.20 -0.21
CA MET A 169 -6.00 17.24 -1.31
C MET A 169 -6.80 17.81 -2.50
N PRO A 170 -6.20 17.95 -3.70
CA PRO A 170 -6.92 18.45 -4.87
C PRO A 170 -7.98 17.46 -5.36
N GLU A 171 -7.66 16.16 -5.32
CA GLU A 171 -8.59 15.07 -5.60
C GLU A 171 -8.56 14.08 -4.44
N ARG A 172 -9.75 13.78 -3.89
CA ARG A 172 -9.93 12.82 -2.80
C ARG A 172 -10.59 11.58 -3.35
N ASN A 173 -9.87 10.46 -3.34
CA ASN A 173 -10.45 9.17 -3.66
C ASN A 173 -11.20 8.59 -2.44
N VAL A 174 -11.99 7.55 -2.68
CA VAL A 174 -12.75 6.83 -1.63
C VAL A 174 -11.85 6.42 -0.47
N VAL A 175 -10.62 5.96 -0.76
CA VAL A 175 -9.64 5.53 0.26
C VAL A 175 -9.30 6.67 1.22
N ALA A 176 -9.00 7.88 0.73
CA ALA A 176 -8.67 9.01 1.58
C ALA A 176 -9.83 9.38 2.53
N TRP A 177 -11.07 9.38 2.03
CA TRP A 177 -12.26 9.62 2.85
C TRP A 177 -12.45 8.54 3.92
N THR A 178 -12.39 7.26 3.53
CA THR A 178 -12.54 6.13 4.45
C THR A 178 -11.43 6.15 5.51
N THR A 179 -10.18 6.46 5.16
CA THR A 179 -9.08 6.62 6.11
C THR A 179 -9.39 7.71 7.12
N MET A 180 -9.79 8.91 6.68
CA MET A 180 -10.07 10.02 7.60
C MET A 180 -11.28 9.76 8.53
N ILE A 181 -12.29 9.02 8.04
CA ILE A 181 -13.44 8.58 8.85
C ILE A 181 -13.00 7.57 9.92
N ASN A 182 -12.25 6.53 9.52
CA ASN A 182 -11.70 5.54 10.45
C ASN A 182 -10.85 6.18 11.54
N VAL A 183 -10.05 7.17 11.16
CA VAL A 183 -9.25 7.97 12.07
C VAL A 183 -10.11 8.64 13.14
N TYR A 184 -11.19 9.32 12.76
CA TYR A 184 -12.06 9.97 13.73
C TYR A 184 -12.79 8.96 14.61
N VAL A 185 -13.16 7.81 14.05
CA VAL A 185 -13.76 6.70 14.80
C VAL A 185 -12.80 6.14 15.86
N ILE A 186 -11.55 5.85 15.50
CA ILE A 186 -10.53 5.32 16.43
C ILE A 186 -10.28 6.27 17.61
N HIS A 187 -10.31 7.58 17.36
CA HIS A 187 -10.12 8.61 18.40
C HIS A 187 -11.41 9.03 19.12
N ASN A 188 -12.48 8.24 18.99
CA ASN A 188 -13.78 8.49 19.61
C ASN A 188 -14.36 9.88 19.28
N LYS A 189 -14.09 10.39 18.07
CA LYS A 189 -14.63 11.64 17.51
C LYS A 189 -15.72 11.34 16.50
N VAL A 190 -16.67 10.48 16.87
CA VAL A 190 -17.71 9.95 15.97
C VAL A 190 -18.57 11.04 15.34
N ASP A 191 -18.82 12.17 16.02
CA ASP A 191 -19.54 13.29 15.42
C ASP A 191 -18.80 13.95 14.24
N LEU A 192 -17.47 14.05 14.33
CA LEU A 192 -16.65 14.54 13.22
C LEU A 192 -16.58 13.51 12.10
N ALA A 193 -16.50 12.22 12.46
CA ALA A 193 -16.59 11.12 11.50
C ALA A 193 -17.92 11.18 10.73
N ARG A 194 -19.04 11.40 11.42
CA ARG A 194 -20.38 11.51 10.81
C ARG A 194 -20.49 12.69 9.86
N LYS A 195 -20.00 13.87 10.28
CA LYS A 195 -19.98 15.06 9.40
C LYS A 195 -19.20 14.79 8.12
N LEU A 196 -18.06 14.10 8.22
CA LEU A 196 -17.24 13.76 7.07
C LEU A 196 -17.89 12.67 6.19
N PHE A 197 -18.54 11.71 6.83
CA PHE A 197 -19.29 10.66 6.16
C PHE A 197 -20.42 11.23 5.30
N GLU A 198 -21.19 12.18 5.82
CA GLU A 198 -22.31 12.78 5.06
C GLU A 198 -21.85 13.44 3.77
N VAL A 199 -20.77 14.23 3.82
CA VAL A 199 -20.24 14.96 2.66
C VAL A 199 -19.47 14.08 1.67
N MET A 200 -19.16 12.82 2.03
CA MET A 200 -18.40 11.91 1.17
C MET A 200 -19.19 11.57 -0.11
N PRO A 201 -18.61 11.82 -1.30
CA PRO A 201 -19.23 11.43 -2.57
C PRO A 201 -19.04 9.93 -2.81
N GLY A 202 -20.14 9.18 -2.87
CA GLY A 202 -20.11 7.73 -3.12
C GLY A 202 -19.56 6.92 -1.94
N LYS A 203 -20.45 6.52 -1.03
CA LYS A 203 -20.11 5.71 0.15
C LYS A 203 -20.05 4.24 -0.26
N ASN A 204 -18.95 3.54 0.05
CA ASN A 204 -18.84 2.10 -0.14
C ASN A 204 -19.15 1.35 1.16
N GLU A 205 -19.29 0.03 1.06
CA GLU A 205 -19.56 -0.85 2.20
C GLU A 205 -18.59 -0.61 3.37
N VAL A 206 -17.29 -0.49 3.08
CA VAL A 206 -16.24 -0.28 4.09
C VAL A 206 -16.48 1.00 4.91
N THR A 207 -16.88 2.11 4.26
CA THR A 207 -17.16 3.36 4.98
C THR A 207 -18.41 3.24 5.87
N TRP A 208 -19.45 2.54 5.42
CA TRP A 208 -20.63 2.30 6.26
C TRP A 208 -20.28 1.47 7.49
N THR A 209 -19.58 0.34 7.31
CA THR A 209 -19.14 -0.50 8.42
C THR A 209 -18.23 0.25 9.39
N ALA A 210 -17.33 1.11 8.89
CA ALA A 210 -16.48 1.96 9.73
C ALA A 210 -17.29 2.90 10.63
N MET A 211 -18.36 3.52 10.11
CA MET A 211 -19.22 4.39 10.89
C MET A 211 -20.06 3.62 11.92
N LEU A 212 -20.60 2.46 11.55
CA LEU A 212 -21.31 1.57 12.49
C LEU A 212 -20.39 1.20 13.67
N MET A 213 -19.18 0.76 13.36
CA MET A 213 -18.14 0.44 14.36
C MET A 213 -17.80 1.63 15.26
N GLY A 214 -17.87 2.87 14.73
CA GLY A 214 -17.72 4.06 15.55
C GLY A 214 -18.84 4.24 16.54
N TYR A 215 -20.09 4.16 16.08
CA TYR A 215 -21.25 4.33 16.94
C TYR A 215 -21.37 3.21 17.99
N THR A 216 -21.14 1.95 17.62
CA THR A 216 -21.18 0.81 18.55
C THR A 216 -20.15 0.96 19.67
N ARG A 217 -18.89 1.29 19.34
CA ARG A 217 -17.81 1.49 20.32
C ARG A 217 -18.03 2.69 21.23
N SER A 218 -18.73 3.72 20.76
CA SER A 218 -19.09 4.88 21.58
C SER A 218 -20.34 4.65 22.44
N GLY A 219 -20.98 3.47 22.36
CA GLY A 219 -22.23 3.15 23.06
C GLY A 219 -23.47 3.85 22.49
N ARG A 220 -23.37 4.40 21.28
CA ARG A 220 -24.44 5.15 20.60
C ARG A 220 -25.21 4.21 19.66
N ILE A 221 -25.79 3.16 20.24
CA ILE A 221 -26.38 2.04 19.49
C ILE A 221 -27.61 2.46 18.68
N GLU A 222 -28.41 3.40 19.18
CA GLU A 222 -29.58 3.92 18.44
C GLU A 222 -29.16 4.55 17.11
N GLU A 223 -28.12 5.37 17.10
CA GLU A 223 -27.58 5.98 15.87
C GLU A 223 -26.88 4.97 14.96
N ALA A 224 -26.31 3.90 15.53
CA ALA A 224 -25.81 2.78 14.75
C ALA A 224 -26.95 2.06 14.01
N ALA A 225 -28.08 1.83 14.69
CA ALA A 225 -29.26 1.19 14.09
C ALA A 225 -29.88 2.07 12.99
N GLU A 226 -30.04 3.37 13.23
CA GLU A 226 -30.50 4.31 12.21
C GLU A 226 -29.60 4.32 10.97
N LEU A 227 -28.28 4.26 11.18
CA LEU A 227 -27.32 4.23 10.07
C LEU A 227 -27.37 2.88 9.32
N PHE A 228 -27.57 1.77 10.03
CA PHE A 228 -27.69 0.43 9.46
C PHE A 228 -28.95 0.30 8.60
N ASP A 229 -30.07 0.88 9.02
CA ASP A 229 -31.31 0.90 8.23
C ASP A 229 -31.18 1.79 6.98
N ALA A 230 -30.37 2.84 7.05
CA ALA A 230 -30.06 3.71 5.91
C ALA A 230 -29.07 3.09 4.91
N MET A 231 -28.42 1.96 5.23
CA MET A 231 -27.49 1.30 4.31
C MET A 231 -28.23 0.71 3.10
N PRO A 232 -27.78 0.97 1.86
CA PRO A 232 -28.41 0.39 0.67
C PRO A 232 -28.38 -1.14 0.62
N VAL A 233 -27.31 -1.73 1.17
CA VAL A 233 -27.12 -3.17 1.25
C VAL A 233 -26.56 -3.48 2.63
N GLN A 234 -27.35 -4.19 3.44
CA GLN A 234 -26.88 -4.72 4.72
C GLN A 234 -25.99 -5.94 4.45
N SER A 235 -24.68 -5.69 4.44
CA SER A 235 -23.69 -6.71 4.19
C SER A 235 -23.40 -7.52 5.46
N ALA A 236 -22.84 -8.71 5.31
CA ALA A 236 -22.49 -9.56 6.45
C ALA A 236 -21.56 -8.87 7.48
N PRO A 237 -20.53 -8.10 7.07
CA PRO A 237 -19.74 -7.31 8.02
C PRO A 237 -20.57 -6.29 8.82
N ALA A 238 -21.52 -5.60 8.18
CA ALA A 238 -22.37 -4.62 8.84
C ALA A 238 -23.35 -5.27 9.83
N CYS A 239 -23.97 -6.39 9.45
CA CYS A 239 -24.85 -7.14 10.35
C CYS A 239 -24.08 -7.69 11.56
N ASN A 240 -22.89 -8.25 11.35
CA ASN A 240 -22.02 -8.74 12.43
C ASN A 240 -21.67 -7.62 13.42
N GLU A 241 -21.34 -6.42 12.92
CA GLU A 241 -21.04 -5.27 13.77
C GLU A 241 -22.26 -4.85 14.60
N MET A 242 -23.46 -4.84 14.02
CA MET A 242 -24.69 -4.52 14.75
C MET A 242 -25.04 -5.57 15.81
N ILE A 243 -24.88 -6.86 15.50
CA ILE A 243 -25.08 -7.96 16.47
C ILE A 243 -24.14 -7.79 17.66
N MET A 244 -22.87 -7.45 17.40
CA MET A 244 -21.88 -7.18 18.46
C MET A 244 -22.27 -5.94 19.28
N GLY A 245 -22.69 -4.87 18.62
CA GLY A 245 -23.15 -3.64 19.29
C GLY A 245 -24.35 -3.88 20.21
N PHE A 246 -25.43 -4.49 19.70
CA PHE A 246 -26.62 -4.82 20.49
C PHE A 246 -26.30 -5.80 21.63
N GLY A 247 -25.40 -6.76 21.40
CA GLY A 247 -24.93 -7.68 22.43
C GLY A 247 -24.21 -6.98 23.58
N GLN A 248 -23.36 -5.98 23.28
CA GLN A 248 -22.64 -5.19 24.30
C GLN A 248 -23.58 -4.30 25.12
N ASP A 249 -24.66 -3.81 24.51
CA ASP A 249 -25.67 -2.98 25.17
C ASP A 249 -26.75 -3.79 25.92
N GLY A 250 -26.71 -5.13 25.80
CA GLY A 250 -27.67 -6.03 26.44
C GLY A 250 -28.99 -6.19 25.68
N GLN A 251 -29.11 -5.64 24.48
CA GLN A 251 -30.27 -5.74 23.59
C GLN A 251 -30.28 -7.06 22.81
N VAL A 252 -30.34 -8.19 23.52
CA VAL A 252 -30.20 -9.54 22.95
C VAL A 252 -31.31 -9.87 21.93
N ALA A 253 -32.51 -9.29 22.08
CA ALA A 253 -33.61 -9.49 21.14
C ALA A 253 -33.31 -8.89 19.76
N GLU A 254 -32.79 -7.66 19.72
CA GLU A 254 -32.42 -6.99 18.47
C GLU A 254 -31.21 -7.66 17.81
N ALA A 255 -30.22 -8.10 18.60
CA ALA A 255 -29.09 -8.89 18.09
C ALA A 255 -29.56 -10.19 17.39
N ARG A 256 -30.55 -10.88 17.97
CA ARG A 256 -31.13 -12.08 17.35
C ARG A 256 -31.89 -11.76 16.08
N TRP A 257 -32.68 -10.68 16.08
CA TRP A 257 -33.44 -10.27 14.90
C TRP A 257 -32.52 -9.98 13.71
N VAL A 258 -31.41 -9.26 13.91
CA VAL A 258 -30.42 -9.00 12.85
C VAL A 258 -29.78 -10.31 12.37
N PHE A 259 -29.48 -11.24 13.27
CA PHE A 259 -28.91 -12.55 12.91
C PHE A 259 -29.85 -13.39 12.05
N ASP A 260 -31.12 -13.47 12.42
CA ASP A 260 -32.12 -14.25 11.70
C ASP A 260 -32.29 -13.69 10.26
N GLN A 261 -32.30 -12.36 10.10
CA GLN A 261 -32.32 -11.72 8.77
C GLN A 261 -31.12 -12.07 7.87
N MET A 262 -29.97 -12.41 8.43
CA MET A 262 -28.82 -12.87 7.64
C MET A 262 -29.02 -14.28 7.09
N THR A 263 -29.73 -15.14 7.83
CA THR A 263 -29.93 -16.55 7.45
C THR A 263 -31.03 -16.75 6.41
N GLU A 264 -31.89 -15.76 6.21
CA GLU A 264 -32.99 -15.78 5.24
C GLU A 264 -32.61 -15.28 3.84
N ARG A 265 -31.36 -14.81 3.63
CA ARG A 265 -30.82 -14.30 2.35
C ARG A 265 -29.86 -15.28 1.68
#